data_AF-A0A246K0E5-F1
#
_entry.id   AF-A0A246K0E5-F1
#
_cell.length_a   1.000
_cell.length_b   1.000
_cell.length_c   1.000
_cell.angle_alpha   90.00
_cell.angle_beta   90.00
_cell.angle_gamma   90.00
#
_symmetry.space_group_name_H-M   'P 1'
#
loop_
_entity.id
_entity.type
_entity.pdbx_description
1 polymer ?
#
loop_
_entity_poly.entity_id
_entity_poly.type
_entity_poly.pdbx_seq_one_letter_code
_entity_poly.pdbx_strand_id
1 'polypeptide(L)'
;MDFFNSLLEAGLLDTAIPTIVRYLDSALPVILGMANIHHDERDGHAITAVGYVESSAPVRAGDSYDCFVRALVVHDDQHGPYRLLALTADDVAALPADQLLRIDGEPVIAADEVTHIFVPLPPRVVRLGDHADLIAKEVVGKIRDQHLQLGQALKSLPKEAIDTLQAFFDLKDSGQLVFRTYLTTAARYRHHLAAAALPEDVKIRAINRELPHFIWVTEILDRDASPGAPGEPRELLGHTVVNATSAIENDTDLLFAHLPHLDFQRDVNPKDGEGDFRDHFTGVKLGGSYRQRIRS
;
A
#
# COMPACT_ATOMS: atom_id res chain seq x y z
N MET A 1 18.62 -14.66 2.54
CA MET A 1 18.35 -15.67 3.59
C MET A 1 18.02 -15.02 4.92
N ASP A 2 18.58 -13.84 5.24
CA ASP A 2 18.34 -13.20 6.55
C ASP A 2 16.96 -12.54 6.74
N PHE A 3 16.28 -12.14 5.66
CA PHE A 3 14.92 -11.58 5.71
C PHE A 3 13.85 -12.61 6.14
N PHE A 4 14.01 -13.87 5.74
CA PHE A 4 13.10 -14.96 6.13
C PHE A 4 13.28 -15.36 7.60
N ASN A 5 14.47 -15.13 8.18
CA ASN A 5 14.73 -15.41 9.59
C ASN A 5 14.22 -14.28 10.51
N SER A 6 14.19 -13.01 10.06
CA SER A 6 13.59 -11.93 10.87
C SER A 6 12.06 -12.01 10.93
N LEU A 7 11.43 -12.60 9.90
CA LEU A 7 10.00 -12.95 9.85
C LEU A 7 9.58 -13.98 10.91
N LEU A 8 10.52 -14.78 11.44
CA LEU A 8 10.25 -15.80 12.45
C LEU A 8 10.30 -15.24 13.90
N GLU A 9 10.90 -14.06 14.12
CA GLU A 9 11.00 -13.44 15.45
C GLU A 9 9.95 -12.33 15.68
N ALA A 10 9.44 -11.72 14.61
CA ALA A 10 8.29 -10.81 14.68
C ALA A 10 6.99 -11.63 14.59
N GLY A 11 5.98 -11.30 15.39
CA GLY A 11 4.68 -11.98 15.32
C GLY A 11 4.12 -11.92 13.89
N LEU A 12 3.33 -12.91 13.51
CA LEU A 12 2.75 -13.02 12.16
C LEU A 12 1.97 -11.75 11.75
N LEU A 13 1.37 -11.07 12.73
CA LEU A 13 0.69 -9.79 12.57
C LEU A 13 1.60 -8.67 12.05
N ASP A 14 2.84 -8.60 12.52
CA ASP A 14 3.74 -7.48 12.24
C ASP A 14 4.29 -7.51 10.82
N THR A 15 4.18 -8.65 10.13
CA THR A 15 4.90 -8.88 8.87
C THR A 15 4.06 -9.55 7.77
N ALA A 16 3.18 -10.49 8.12
CA ALA A 16 2.45 -11.30 7.15
C ALA A 16 1.14 -10.63 6.71
N ILE A 17 0.37 -10.05 7.63
CA ILE A 17 -0.93 -9.43 7.32
C ILE A 17 -0.79 -8.22 6.39
N PRO A 18 0.12 -7.25 6.63
CA PRO A 18 0.34 -6.14 5.69
C PRO A 18 0.68 -6.65 4.28
N THR A 19 1.47 -7.72 4.21
CA THR A 19 1.85 -8.39 2.96
C THR A 19 0.64 -8.98 2.24
N ILE A 20 -0.24 -9.71 2.94
CA ILE A 20 -1.47 -10.28 2.36
C ILE A 20 -2.35 -9.16 1.81
N VAL A 21 -2.64 -8.13 2.61
CA VAL A 21 -3.51 -7.01 2.23
C VAL A 21 -2.98 -6.30 0.97
N ARG A 22 -1.67 -6.07 0.90
CA ARG A 22 -1.01 -5.47 -0.28
C ARG A 22 -1.25 -6.25 -1.57
N TYR A 23 -1.19 -7.58 -1.52
CA TYR A 23 -1.45 -8.40 -2.70
C TYR A 23 -2.94 -8.49 -3.03
N LEU A 24 -3.83 -8.48 -2.03
CA LEU A 24 -5.27 -8.35 -2.25
C LEU A 24 -5.63 -7.00 -2.90
N ASP A 25 -5.00 -5.89 -2.48
CA ASP A 25 -5.13 -4.58 -3.11
C ASP A 25 -4.63 -4.57 -4.57
N SER A 26 -3.68 -5.45 -4.88
CA SER A 26 -3.21 -5.68 -6.25
C SER A 26 -4.20 -6.50 -7.11
N ALA A 27 -5.37 -6.85 -6.56
CA ALA A 27 -6.33 -7.80 -7.11
C ALA A 27 -5.71 -9.19 -7.40
N LEU A 28 -4.73 -9.59 -6.59
CA LEU A 28 -4.12 -10.92 -6.64
C LEU A 28 -4.64 -11.75 -5.48
N PRO A 29 -5.22 -12.95 -5.74
CA PRO A 29 -5.58 -13.86 -4.66
C PRO A 29 -4.33 -14.34 -3.93
N VAL A 30 -4.47 -14.60 -2.63
CA VAL A 30 -3.37 -15.03 -1.77
C VAL A 30 -3.71 -16.39 -1.18
N ILE A 31 -2.89 -17.40 -1.41
CA ILE A 31 -3.06 -18.72 -0.81
C ILE A 31 -2.38 -18.72 0.55
N LEU A 32 -3.13 -19.05 1.60
CA LEU A 32 -2.69 -19.11 2.97
C LEU A 32 -2.50 -20.57 3.35
N GLY A 33 -1.27 -20.95 3.71
CA GLY A 33 -0.99 -22.22 4.33
C GLY A 33 -1.20 -22.12 5.84
N MET A 34 -1.97 -23.04 6.39
CA MET A 34 -2.34 -23.08 7.80
C MET A 34 -1.85 -24.38 8.44
N ALA A 35 -1.51 -24.35 9.72
CA ALA A 35 -1.03 -25.52 10.45
C ALA A 35 -1.70 -25.62 11.83
N ASN A 36 -1.90 -26.86 12.32
CA ASN A 36 -2.50 -27.17 13.64
C ASN A 36 -3.98 -26.81 13.78
N ILE A 37 -4.69 -26.86 12.67
CA ILE A 37 -6.06 -26.37 12.56
C ILE A 37 -7.06 -27.28 13.29
N HIS A 38 -6.71 -28.55 13.41
CA HIS A 38 -7.33 -29.48 14.34
C HIS A 38 -6.37 -29.65 15.52
N HIS A 39 -6.82 -29.29 16.73
CA HIS A 39 -5.98 -29.30 17.94
C HIS A 39 -5.35 -30.67 18.26
N ASP A 40 -5.86 -31.75 17.67
CA ASP A 40 -5.41 -33.13 17.89
C ASP A 40 -4.61 -33.74 16.72
N GLU A 41 -4.50 -33.08 15.56
CA GLU A 41 -3.81 -33.62 14.38
C GLU A 41 -2.86 -32.58 13.74
N ARG A 42 -1.67 -33.02 13.31
CA ARG A 42 -0.74 -32.18 12.52
C ARG A 42 -1.19 -32.09 11.06
N ASP A 43 -2.43 -31.68 10.88
CA ASP A 43 -3.03 -31.51 9.56
C ASP A 43 -2.82 -30.07 9.10
N GLY A 44 -2.13 -29.95 7.95
CA GLY A 44 -1.99 -28.69 7.25
C GLY A 44 -3.15 -28.50 6.29
N HIS A 45 -3.64 -27.26 6.19
CA HIS A 45 -4.68 -26.88 5.23
C HIS A 45 -4.23 -25.69 4.41
N ALA A 46 -4.87 -25.49 3.27
CA ALA A 46 -4.64 -24.32 2.43
C ALA A 46 -5.97 -23.70 2.04
N ILE A 47 -6.10 -22.40 2.30
CA ILE A 47 -7.27 -21.60 1.93
C ILE A 47 -6.82 -20.44 1.04
N THR A 48 -7.75 -19.84 0.28
CA THR A 48 -7.42 -18.72 -0.61
C THR A 48 -8.12 -17.45 -0.17
N ALA A 49 -7.37 -16.44 0.25
CA ALA A 49 -7.88 -15.08 0.43
C ALA A 49 -8.10 -14.39 -0.91
N VAL A 50 -9.27 -13.77 -1.08
CA VAL A 50 -9.72 -13.11 -2.32
C VAL A 50 -10.16 -11.67 -2.10
N GLY A 51 -10.19 -11.22 -0.85
CA GLY A 51 -10.54 -9.85 -0.47
C GLY A 51 -10.45 -9.69 1.04
N TYR A 52 -10.95 -8.58 1.55
CA TYR A 52 -10.94 -8.29 2.97
C TYR A 52 -12.12 -7.40 3.37
N VAL A 53 -12.42 -7.36 4.67
CA VAL A 53 -13.46 -6.51 5.27
C VAL A 53 -12.80 -5.27 5.86
N GLU A 54 -13.11 -4.10 5.31
CA GLU A 54 -12.63 -2.81 5.80
C GLU A 54 -13.55 -2.25 6.90
N SER A 55 -12.94 -1.62 7.89
CA SER A 55 -13.55 -0.78 8.92
C SER A 55 -13.45 0.70 8.54
N SER A 56 -14.47 1.49 8.87
CA SER A 56 -14.45 2.94 8.61
C SER A 56 -13.40 3.70 9.41
N ALA A 57 -13.01 3.18 10.58
CA ALA A 57 -11.98 3.71 11.46
C ALA A 57 -10.81 2.72 11.60
N PRO A 58 -9.59 3.20 11.91
CA PRO A 58 -8.47 2.31 12.18
C PRO A 58 -8.80 1.41 13.38
N VAL A 59 -8.50 0.12 13.24
CA VAL A 59 -8.79 -0.93 14.23
C VAL A 59 -7.55 -1.43 14.95
N ARG A 60 -6.37 -1.06 14.43
CA ARG A 60 -5.07 -1.32 15.05
C ARG A 60 -4.06 -0.24 14.70
N ALA A 61 -2.97 -0.18 15.46
CA ALA A 61 -1.85 0.70 15.16
C ALA A 61 -1.09 0.21 13.91
N GLY A 62 -0.27 1.09 13.32
CA GLY A 62 0.56 0.75 12.16
C GLY A 62 0.40 1.73 11.01
N ASP A 63 1.42 1.82 10.17
CA ASP A 63 1.49 2.73 9.03
C ASP A 63 1.10 2.04 7.71
N SER A 64 0.61 0.81 7.76
CA SER A 64 0.17 0.01 6.60
C SER A 64 -1.35 -0.04 6.54
N TYR A 65 -1.91 -0.26 5.34
CA TYR A 65 -3.37 -0.19 5.13
C TYR A 65 -4.17 -1.26 5.88
N ASP A 66 -3.52 -2.34 6.33
CA ASP A 66 -4.15 -3.35 7.18
C ASP A 66 -4.67 -2.77 8.50
N CYS A 67 -4.23 -1.58 8.93
CA CYS A 67 -4.81 -0.89 10.08
C CYS A 67 -6.33 -0.65 9.98
N PHE A 68 -6.92 -0.73 8.78
CA PHE A 68 -8.36 -0.65 8.55
C PHE A 68 -9.04 -2.00 8.34
N VAL A 69 -8.33 -3.11 8.31
CA VAL A 69 -8.88 -4.41 7.91
C VAL A 69 -9.30 -5.21 9.14
N ARG A 70 -10.46 -5.89 9.14
CA ARG A 70 -10.89 -6.76 10.26
C ARG A 70 -10.78 -8.25 9.96
N ALA A 71 -11.00 -8.63 8.70
CA ALA A 71 -11.00 -10.02 8.28
C ALA A 71 -10.56 -10.13 6.82
N LEU A 72 -10.03 -11.31 6.48
CA LEU A 72 -9.85 -11.72 5.10
C LEU A 72 -11.12 -12.44 4.63
N VAL A 73 -11.54 -12.17 3.40
CA VAL A 73 -12.57 -12.95 2.71
C VAL A 73 -11.85 -14.12 2.04
N VAL A 74 -12.16 -15.34 2.46
CA VAL A 74 -11.46 -16.55 2.05
C VAL A 74 -12.38 -17.57 1.39
N HIS A 75 -11.81 -18.35 0.48
CA HIS A 75 -12.41 -19.57 -0.05
C HIS A 75 -11.73 -20.76 0.62
N ASP A 76 -12.55 -21.64 1.18
CA ASP A 76 -12.14 -22.90 1.79
C ASP A 76 -12.91 -24.03 1.08
N ASP A 77 -12.21 -25.03 0.57
CA ASP A 77 -12.81 -26.17 -0.13
C ASP A 77 -13.58 -27.11 0.81
N GLN A 78 -13.27 -27.09 2.11
CA GLN A 78 -13.96 -27.86 3.15
C GLN A 78 -15.16 -27.11 3.75
N HIS A 79 -15.07 -25.78 3.87
CA HIS A 79 -16.08 -24.95 4.57
C HIS A 79 -16.90 -24.05 3.64
N GLY A 80 -16.58 -24.03 2.35
CA GLY A 80 -17.25 -23.25 1.31
C GLY A 80 -16.61 -21.88 1.05
N PRO A 81 -17.09 -21.18 0.01
CA PRO A 81 -16.53 -19.89 -0.40
C PRO A 81 -17.02 -18.74 0.49
N TYR A 82 -16.31 -17.60 0.40
CA TYR A 82 -16.63 -16.32 1.03
C TYR A 82 -16.80 -16.38 2.56
N ARG A 83 -15.96 -17.18 3.23
CA ARG A 83 -15.85 -17.16 4.69
C ARG A 83 -14.99 -15.98 5.14
N LEU A 84 -15.19 -15.56 6.39
CA LEU A 84 -14.42 -14.48 7.02
C LEU A 84 -13.40 -15.09 7.97
N LEU A 85 -12.12 -14.96 7.63
CA LEU A 85 -11.02 -15.28 8.53
C LEU A 85 -10.65 -14.01 9.30
N ALA A 86 -10.99 -13.98 10.59
CA ALA A 86 -10.67 -12.83 11.45
C ALA A 86 -9.16 -12.66 11.55
N LEU A 87 -8.67 -11.41 11.56
CA LEU A 87 -7.24 -11.16 11.68
C LEU A 87 -6.73 -11.41 13.11
N THR A 88 -7.52 -10.98 14.10
CA THR A 88 -7.22 -11.14 15.53
C THR A 88 -8.47 -11.61 16.29
N ALA A 89 -8.28 -12.06 17.53
CA ALA A 89 -9.40 -12.42 18.42
C ALA A 89 -10.36 -11.23 18.64
N ASP A 90 -9.84 -10.00 18.75
CA ASP A 90 -10.63 -8.79 18.98
C ASP A 90 -11.54 -8.44 17.79
N ASP A 91 -11.19 -8.89 16.58
CA ASP A 91 -11.99 -8.65 15.39
C ASP A 91 -13.25 -9.54 15.32
N VAL A 92 -13.24 -10.70 15.99
CA VAL A 92 -14.33 -11.70 15.92
C VAL A 92 -15.68 -11.11 16.31
N ALA A 93 -15.71 -10.31 17.38
CA ALA A 93 -16.94 -9.73 17.89
C ALA A 93 -17.57 -8.69 16.94
N ALA A 94 -16.79 -8.13 16.02
CA ALA A 94 -17.23 -7.12 15.05
C ALA A 94 -17.71 -7.72 13.73
N LEU A 95 -17.67 -9.05 13.56
CA LEU A 95 -17.94 -9.75 12.31
C LEU A 95 -19.24 -10.57 12.38
N PRO A 96 -19.94 -10.78 11.24
CA PRO A 96 -21.12 -11.65 11.18
C PRO A 96 -20.77 -13.10 11.56
N ALA A 97 -21.35 -13.59 12.65
CA ALA A 97 -20.99 -14.89 13.23
C ALA A 97 -21.23 -16.09 12.29
N ASP A 98 -22.19 -15.97 11.37
CA ASP A 98 -22.58 -16.97 10.37
C ASP A 98 -21.63 -17.02 9.16
N GLN A 99 -20.79 -16.00 8.99
CA GLN A 99 -19.81 -15.93 7.90
C GLN A 99 -18.38 -16.23 8.36
N LEU A 100 -18.12 -16.20 9.67
CA LEU A 100 -16.82 -16.55 10.23
C LEU A 100 -16.40 -17.97 9.82
N LEU A 101 -15.14 -18.11 9.40
CA LEU A 101 -14.52 -19.41 9.27
C LEU A 101 -14.40 -20.02 10.66
N ARG A 102 -14.99 -21.20 10.82
CA ARG A 102 -14.98 -21.95 12.07
C ARG A 102 -14.55 -23.37 11.84
N ILE A 103 -13.71 -23.87 12.74
CA ILE A 103 -13.25 -25.26 12.74
C ILE A 103 -13.47 -25.80 14.14
N ASP A 104 -14.08 -26.98 14.22
CA ASP A 104 -14.52 -27.60 15.48
C ASP A 104 -15.41 -26.69 16.36
N GLY A 105 -16.13 -25.78 15.71
CA GLY A 105 -17.03 -24.81 16.35
C GLY A 105 -16.38 -23.49 16.74
N GLU A 106 -15.05 -23.39 16.72
CA GLU A 106 -14.30 -22.21 17.15
C GLU A 106 -13.91 -21.31 15.98
N PRO A 107 -13.89 -19.97 16.14
CA PRO A 107 -13.40 -19.05 15.13
C PRO A 107 -11.91 -19.27 14.84
N VAL A 108 -11.56 -19.35 13.57
CA VAL A 108 -10.17 -19.39 13.13
C VAL A 108 -9.61 -17.97 13.09
N ILE A 109 -8.40 -17.78 13.63
CA ILE A 109 -7.71 -16.48 13.70
C ILE A 109 -6.46 -16.51 12.82
N ALA A 110 -6.35 -15.57 11.88
CA ALA A 110 -5.24 -15.55 10.93
C ALA A 110 -3.87 -15.42 11.61
N ALA A 111 -3.78 -14.57 12.64
CA ALA A 111 -2.54 -14.35 13.38
C ALA A 111 -1.97 -15.61 14.03
N ASP A 112 -2.84 -16.54 14.41
CA ASP A 112 -2.47 -17.75 15.15
C ASP A 112 -2.25 -18.93 14.19
N GLU A 113 -3.05 -19.02 13.12
CA GLU A 113 -3.16 -20.24 12.31
C GLU A 113 -2.44 -20.16 10.95
N VAL A 114 -2.24 -18.96 10.39
CA VAL A 114 -1.56 -18.80 9.10
C VAL A 114 -0.06 -18.94 9.33
N THR A 115 0.58 -19.82 8.58
CA THR A 115 2.03 -20.09 8.69
C THR A 115 2.79 -19.76 7.42
N HIS A 116 2.13 -19.80 6.26
CA HIS A 116 2.75 -19.58 4.96
C HIS A 116 1.84 -18.75 4.06
N ILE A 117 2.46 -17.96 3.18
CA ILE A 117 1.77 -17.16 2.17
C ILE A 117 2.34 -17.51 0.79
N PHE A 118 1.46 -17.82 -0.16
CA PHE A 118 1.80 -18.00 -1.56
C PHE A 118 1.02 -17.02 -2.42
N VAL A 119 1.74 -16.27 -3.27
CA VAL A 119 1.15 -15.25 -4.15
C VAL A 119 1.50 -15.59 -5.60
N PRO A 120 0.51 -15.75 -6.48
CA PRO A 120 0.75 -16.00 -7.90
C PRO A 120 1.13 -14.70 -8.61
N LEU A 121 2.37 -14.27 -8.43
CA LEU A 121 2.86 -13.03 -9.05
C LEU A 121 3.09 -13.20 -10.56
N PRO A 122 2.84 -12.14 -11.36
CA PRO A 122 3.23 -12.15 -12.77
C PRO A 122 4.76 -12.37 -12.92
N PRO A 123 5.22 -13.21 -13.87
CA PRO A 123 6.65 -13.57 -13.98
C PRO A 123 7.63 -12.41 -14.21
N ARG A 124 7.12 -11.25 -14.65
CA ARG A 124 7.92 -10.04 -14.90
C ARG A 124 8.06 -9.14 -13.66
N VAL A 125 7.36 -9.45 -12.57
CA VAL A 125 7.49 -8.75 -11.30
C VAL A 125 8.65 -9.38 -10.55
N VAL A 126 9.73 -8.62 -10.39
CA VAL A 126 10.96 -9.06 -9.72
C VAL A 126 11.09 -8.42 -8.35
N ARG A 127 10.56 -7.20 -8.17
CA ARG A 127 10.52 -6.51 -6.88
C ARG A 127 9.23 -6.84 -6.13
N LEU A 128 9.39 -7.22 -4.86
CA LEU A 128 8.29 -7.48 -3.95
C LEU A 128 7.67 -6.17 -3.43
N GLY A 129 6.41 -6.26 -3.02
CA GLY A 129 5.67 -5.10 -2.55
C GLY A 129 6.20 -4.48 -1.25
N ASP A 130 6.79 -5.27 -0.34
CA ASP A 130 7.43 -4.75 0.90
C ASP A 130 8.56 -3.78 0.59
N HIS A 131 9.33 -4.05 -0.46
CA HIS A 131 10.42 -3.19 -0.87
C HIS A 131 9.91 -1.88 -1.46
N ALA A 132 8.84 -1.93 -2.26
CA ALA A 132 8.21 -0.72 -2.79
C ALA A 132 7.61 0.14 -1.68
N ASP A 133 7.02 -0.48 -0.65
CA ASP A 133 6.49 0.19 0.53
C ASP A 133 7.59 0.92 1.31
N LEU A 134 8.72 0.23 1.54
CA LEU A 134 9.90 0.81 2.17
C LEU A 134 10.43 2.01 1.39
N ILE A 135 10.62 1.87 0.06
CA ILE A 135 11.05 2.97 -0.81
C ILE A 135 10.10 4.17 -0.69
N ALA A 136 8.79 3.94 -0.69
CA ALA A 136 7.80 5.01 -0.57
C ALA A 136 7.96 5.78 0.76
N LYS A 137 8.10 5.05 1.87
CA LYS A 137 8.30 5.61 3.22
C LYS A 137 9.61 6.40 3.32
N GLU A 138 10.69 5.84 2.79
CA GLU A 138 12.02 6.47 2.76
C GLU A 138 12.02 7.73 1.89
N VAL A 139 11.36 7.71 0.74
CA VAL A 139 11.25 8.89 -0.13
C VAL A 139 10.46 10.00 0.56
N VAL A 140 9.35 9.69 1.22
CA VAL A 140 8.61 10.70 2.00
C VAL A 140 9.50 11.27 3.12
N GLY A 141 10.26 10.42 3.83
CA GLY A 141 11.23 10.85 4.85
C GLY A 141 12.34 11.74 4.27
N LYS A 142 12.95 11.34 3.16
CA LYS A 142 13.99 12.11 2.46
C LYS A 142 13.48 13.48 2.03
N ILE A 143 12.29 13.52 1.43
CA ILE A 143 11.68 14.78 0.99
C ILE A 143 11.39 15.66 2.20
N ARG A 144 10.87 15.09 3.30
CA ARG A 144 10.69 15.79 4.57
C ARG A 144 12.01 16.32 5.12
N ASP A 145 13.11 15.58 5.09
CA ASP A 145 14.38 16.09 5.65
C ASP A 145 15.01 17.17 4.76
N GLN A 146 14.76 17.10 3.45
CA GLN A 146 15.31 18.02 2.46
C GLN A 146 14.40 19.22 2.18
N HIS A 147 13.17 19.27 2.72
CA HIS A 147 12.17 20.26 2.30
C HIS A 147 12.63 21.72 2.48
N LEU A 148 13.40 22.01 3.54
CA LEU A 148 13.99 23.34 3.78
C LEU A 148 15.02 23.74 2.70
N GLN A 149 15.63 22.77 2.03
CA GLN A 149 16.61 22.97 0.96
C GLN A 149 15.96 23.01 -0.44
N LEU A 150 14.67 22.71 -0.56
CA LEU A 150 13.91 22.77 -1.82
C LEU A 150 13.65 24.20 -2.32
N GLY A 151 14.43 25.18 -1.83
CA GLY A 151 14.14 26.61 -1.86
C GLY A 151 13.59 27.15 -3.18
N GLN A 152 14.10 26.74 -4.35
CA GLN A 152 13.54 27.21 -5.63
C GLN A 152 12.16 26.64 -5.96
N ALA A 153 11.90 25.37 -5.64
CA ALA A 153 10.61 24.72 -5.88
C ALA A 153 9.51 25.27 -4.96
N LEU A 154 9.86 25.64 -3.71
CA LEU A 154 8.90 26.17 -2.74
C LEU A 154 8.69 27.69 -2.85
N LYS A 155 9.69 28.46 -3.33
CA LYS A 155 9.59 29.93 -3.46
C LYS A 155 8.46 30.41 -4.37
N SER A 156 8.01 29.58 -5.30
CA SER A 156 6.93 29.91 -6.25
C SER A 156 5.53 29.56 -5.72
N LEU A 157 5.46 28.89 -4.57
CA LEU A 157 4.21 28.46 -3.96
C LEU A 157 3.63 29.55 -3.05
N PRO A 158 2.29 29.69 -3.01
CA PRO A 158 1.64 30.56 -2.03
C PRO A 158 1.82 30.01 -0.61
N LYS A 159 1.67 30.87 0.41
CA LYS A 159 1.88 30.48 1.81
C LYS A 159 0.99 29.30 2.22
N GLU A 160 -0.26 29.30 1.77
CA GLU A 160 -1.24 28.26 2.07
C GLU A 160 -0.78 26.87 1.57
N ALA A 161 -0.06 26.83 0.44
CA ALA A 161 0.50 25.59 -0.10
C ALA A 161 1.68 25.09 0.75
N ILE A 162 2.50 26.01 1.27
CA ILE A 162 3.59 25.68 2.19
C ILE A 162 3.02 25.16 3.51
N ASP A 163 2.01 25.83 4.07
CA ASP A 163 1.34 25.41 5.30
C ASP A 163 0.69 24.02 5.15
N THR A 164 0.09 23.73 3.98
CA THR A 164 -0.47 22.41 3.67
C THR A 164 0.61 21.32 3.57
N LEU A 165 1.73 21.61 2.92
CA LEU A 165 2.87 20.69 2.85
C LEU A 165 3.49 20.45 4.23
N GLN A 166 3.56 21.48 5.08
CA GLN A 166 4.02 21.34 6.46
C GLN A 166 3.08 20.44 7.28
N ALA A 167 1.77 20.65 7.18
CA ALA A 167 0.78 19.80 7.85
C ALA A 167 0.92 18.32 7.43
N PHE A 168 1.20 18.05 6.15
CA PHE A 168 1.50 16.69 5.68
C PHE A 168 2.75 16.10 6.36
N PHE A 169 3.82 16.87 6.53
CA PHE A 169 5.00 16.40 7.24
C PHE A 169 4.78 16.23 8.74
N ASP A 170 3.92 17.03 9.35
CA ASP A 170 3.53 16.85 10.75
C ASP A 170 2.78 15.52 10.95
N LEU A 171 1.94 15.11 9.99
CA LEU A 171 1.33 13.76 9.95
C LEU A 171 2.38 12.66 9.81
N LYS A 172 3.42 12.88 9.01
CA LYS A 172 4.54 11.93 8.85
C LYS A 172 5.31 11.76 10.16
N ASP A 173 5.60 12.86 10.84
CA ASP A 173 6.41 12.89 12.07
C ASP A 173 5.65 12.33 13.27
N SER A 174 4.33 12.50 13.31
CA SER A 174 3.44 11.90 14.32
C SER A 174 3.09 10.44 14.05
N GLY A 175 3.50 9.88 12.90
CA GLY A 175 3.19 8.50 12.52
C GLY A 175 1.71 8.28 12.17
N GLN A 176 1.01 9.33 11.74
CA GLN A 176 -0.40 9.28 11.30
C GLN A 176 -0.57 8.95 9.81
N LEU A 177 0.50 8.94 9.02
CA LEU A 177 0.41 8.51 7.62
C LEU A 177 0.23 6.99 7.51
N VAL A 178 -0.68 6.60 6.62
CA VAL A 178 -0.90 5.21 6.20
C VAL A 178 -0.49 5.06 4.75
N PHE A 179 0.23 3.98 4.46
CA PHE A 179 0.75 3.63 3.14
C PHE A 179 0.00 2.40 2.63
N ARG A 180 -0.72 2.58 1.52
CA ARG A 180 -1.42 1.51 0.81
C ARG A 180 -0.68 1.22 -0.49
N THR A 181 0.13 0.19 -0.46
CA THR A 181 0.94 -0.23 -1.61
C THR A 181 0.22 -1.31 -2.39
N TYR A 182 0.22 -1.25 -3.72
CA TYR A 182 -0.37 -2.28 -4.59
C TYR A 182 0.29 -2.32 -5.97
N LEU A 183 0.24 -3.48 -6.62
CA LEU A 183 0.75 -3.70 -7.96
C LEU A 183 -0.34 -3.38 -8.99
N THR A 184 0.04 -2.68 -10.05
CA THR A 184 -0.84 -2.47 -11.20
C THR A 184 -0.02 -2.42 -12.49
N THR A 185 -0.71 -2.44 -13.63
CA THR A 185 -0.08 -2.11 -14.91
C THR A 185 0.00 -0.61 -15.09
N ALA A 186 1.03 -0.13 -15.80
CA ALA A 186 1.14 1.29 -16.17
C ALA A 186 -0.08 1.79 -16.97
N ALA A 187 -0.69 0.94 -17.80
CA ALA A 187 -1.89 1.28 -18.54
C ALA A 187 -3.09 1.53 -17.60
N ARG A 188 -3.33 0.64 -16.64
CA ARG A 188 -4.41 0.80 -15.64
C ARG A 188 -4.17 2.00 -14.73
N TYR A 189 -2.91 2.22 -14.33
CA TYR A 189 -2.53 3.41 -13.55
C TYR A 189 -2.82 4.72 -14.30
N ARG A 190 -2.42 4.83 -15.58
CA ARG A 190 -2.71 6.02 -16.40
C ARG A 190 -4.21 6.26 -16.56
N HIS A 191 -4.99 5.19 -16.75
CA HIS A 191 -6.44 5.27 -16.81
C HIS A 191 -7.03 5.82 -15.50
N HIS A 192 -6.56 5.33 -14.35
CA HIS A 192 -7.00 5.81 -13.02
C HIS A 192 -6.60 7.28 -12.78
N LEU A 193 -5.38 7.67 -13.11
CA LEU A 193 -4.93 9.06 -13.01
C LEU A 193 -5.78 10.01 -13.86
N ALA A 194 -6.12 9.61 -15.09
CA ALA A 194 -6.96 10.42 -15.96
C ALA A 194 -8.33 10.71 -15.32
N ALA A 195 -8.91 9.72 -14.64
CA ALA A 195 -10.19 9.81 -13.95
C ALA A 195 -10.12 10.48 -12.56
N ALA A 196 -8.94 10.56 -11.94
CA ALA A 196 -8.77 11.11 -10.60
C ALA A 196 -9.02 12.62 -10.54
N ALA A 197 -9.42 13.13 -9.37
CA ALA A 197 -9.51 14.56 -9.11
C ALA A 197 -8.12 15.14 -8.77
N LEU A 198 -7.21 15.11 -9.75
CA LEU A 198 -5.88 15.72 -9.68
C LEU A 198 -5.80 16.97 -10.56
N PRO A 199 -4.94 17.94 -10.22
CA PRO A 199 -4.56 19.01 -11.14
C PRO A 199 -4.07 18.44 -12.48
N GLU A 200 -4.48 19.07 -13.57
CA GLU A 200 -4.18 18.60 -14.92
C GLU A 200 -2.67 18.56 -15.20
N ASP A 201 -1.90 19.48 -14.60
CA ASP A 201 -0.45 19.52 -14.74
C ASP A 201 0.23 18.31 -14.09
N VAL A 202 -0.25 17.85 -12.93
CA VAL A 202 0.19 16.61 -12.28
C VAL A 202 -0.14 15.41 -13.16
N LYS A 203 -1.37 15.34 -13.70
CA LYS A 203 -1.79 14.27 -14.60
C LYS A 203 -0.91 14.20 -15.84
N ILE A 204 -0.67 15.33 -16.51
CA ILE A 204 0.17 15.41 -17.70
C ILE A 204 1.59 14.91 -17.38
N ARG A 205 2.19 15.37 -16.27
CA ARG A 205 3.53 14.93 -15.87
C ARG A 205 3.60 13.44 -15.59
N ALA A 206 2.63 12.88 -14.88
CA ALA A 206 2.60 11.46 -14.55
C ALA A 206 2.29 10.56 -15.77
N ILE A 207 1.37 10.98 -16.65
CA ILE A 207 0.95 10.22 -17.84
C ILE A 207 2.06 10.18 -18.89
N ASN A 208 2.81 11.28 -19.07
CA ASN A 208 3.87 11.38 -20.07
C ASN A 208 5.17 10.65 -19.66
N ARG A 209 5.27 10.11 -18.45
CA ARG A 209 6.44 9.29 -18.07
C ARG A 209 6.44 7.96 -18.81
N GLU A 210 7.62 7.55 -19.23
CA GLU A 210 7.88 6.17 -19.61
C GLU A 210 7.84 5.32 -18.33
N LEU A 211 6.84 4.44 -18.25
CA LEU A 211 6.66 3.54 -17.12
C LEU A 211 6.83 2.10 -17.61
N PRO A 212 7.48 1.22 -16.83
CA PRO A 212 7.52 -0.21 -17.12
C PRO A 212 6.09 -0.78 -17.11
N HIS A 213 5.90 -1.96 -17.69
CA HIS A 213 4.56 -2.54 -17.81
C HIS A 213 3.89 -2.75 -16.45
N PHE A 214 4.65 -3.19 -15.45
CA PHE A 214 4.22 -3.37 -14.06
C PHE A 214 4.89 -2.35 -13.16
N ILE A 215 4.11 -1.74 -12.28
CA ILE A 215 4.56 -0.77 -11.29
C ILE A 215 3.90 -1.05 -9.95
N TRP A 216 4.61 -0.72 -8.89
CA TRP A 216 4.05 -0.56 -7.55
C TRP A 216 3.57 0.87 -7.38
N VAL A 217 2.37 1.05 -6.88
CA VAL A 217 1.82 2.34 -6.49
C VAL A 217 1.61 2.32 -5.00
N THR A 218 2.08 3.34 -4.29
CA THR A 218 1.80 3.51 -2.87
C THR A 218 0.97 4.76 -2.69
N GLU A 219 -0.29 4.60 -2.30
CA GLU A 219 -1.18 5.67 -1.89
C GLU A 219 -0.87 6.06 -0.45
N ILE A 220 -0.89 7.37 -0.17
CA ILE A 220 -0.61 7.94 1.14
C ILE A 220 -1.88 8.58 1.66
N LEU A 221 -2.28 8.18 2.87
CA LEU A 221 -3.52 8.61 3.51
C LEU A 221 -3.23 9.13 4.92
N ASP A 222 -4.12 9.97 5.44
CA ASP A 222 -4.21 10.21 6.89
C ASP A 222 -4.98 9.05 7.53
N ARG A 223 -4.41 8.44 8.58
CA ARG A 223 -5.06 7.36 9.34
C ARG A 223 -6.43 7.77 9.88
N ASP A 224 -6.55 9.03 10.29
CA ASP A 224 -7.74 9.55 10.95
C ASP A 224 -8.72 10.22 9.97
N ALA A 225 -8.39 10.24 8.67
CA ALA A 225 -9.31 10.72 7.65
C ALA A 225 -10.56 9.83 7.59
N SER A 226 -11.71 10.47 7.75
CA SER A 226 -12.99 9.80 7.56
C SER A 226 -13.09 9.29 6.12
N PRO A 227 -13.57 8.05 5.90
CA PRO A 227 -13.97 7.65 4.56
C PRO A 227 -15.11 8.59 4.10
N GLY A 228 -15.32 8.69 2.79
CA GLY A 228 -16.47 9.41 2.26
C GLY A 228 -17.80 8.74 2.64
N ALA A 229 -18.83 8.93 1.82
CA ALA A 229 -20.06 8.14 1.99
C ALA A 229 -19.76 6.62 1.91
N PRO A 230 -20.64 5.73 2.43
CA PRO A 230 -20.43 4.29 2.33
C PRO A 230 -20.12 3.85 0.88
N GLY A 231 -18.95 3.23 0.68
CA GLY A 231 -18.45 2.82 -0.64
C GLY A 231 -17.66 3.90 -1.41
N GLU A 232 -17.47 5.10 -0.85
CA GLU A 232 -16.55 6.10 -1.38
C GLU A 232 -15.13 5.88 -0.84
N PRO A 233 -14.10 6.06 -1.69
CA PRO A 233 -12.72 5.92 -1.28
C PRO A 233 -12.31 7.02 -0.29
N ARG A 234 -11.31 6.70 0.54
CA ARG A 234 -10.65 7.68 1.41
C ARG A 234 -9.93 8.74 0.57
N GLU A 235 -9.81 9.94 1.15
CA GLU A 235 -9.04 11.00 0.54
C GLU A 235 -7.56 10.65 0.54
N LEU A 236 -6.88 10.91 -0.58
CA LEU A 236 -5.48 10.63 -0.74
C LEU A 236 -4.70 11.92 -0.52
N LEU A 237 -3.65 11.86 0.29
CA LEU A 237 -2.74 13.00 0.49
C LEU A 237 -1.66 13.03 -0.59
N GLY A 238 -1.33 11.88 -1.16
CA GLY A 238 -0.31 11.74 -2.19
C GLY A 238 -0.19 10.31 -2.66
N HIS A 239 0.76 10.08 -3.55
CA HIS A 239 1.14 8.73 -3.96
C HIS A 239 2.55 8.66 -4.52
N THR A 240 3.14 7.48 -4.51
CA THR A 240 4.41 7.19 -5.15
C THR A 240 4.24 6.11 -6.21
N VAL A 241 5.17 6.05 -7.15
CA VAL A 241 5.27 5.01 -8.19
C VAL A 241 6.68 4.46 -8.18
N VAL A 242 6.78 3.15 -7.99
CA VAL A 242 8.03 2.38 -7.93
C VAL A 242 8.03 1.33 -9.05
N ASN A 243 9.19 1.10 -9.64
CA ASN A 243 9.39 0.09 -10.67
C ASN A 243 9.25 -1.33 -10.09
N ALA A 244 8.34 -2.15 -10.63
CA ALA A 244 8.17 -3.54 -10.18
C ALA A 244 9.08 -4.54 -10.90
N THR A 245 9.74 -4.14 -11.98
CA THR A 245 10.47 -5.02 -12.91
C THR A 245 11.98 -4.84 -12.87
N SER A 246 12.50 -3.94 -12.03
CA SER A 246 13.94 -3.74 -11.87
C SER A 246 14.56 -4.89 -11.10
N ALA A 247 15.74 -5.33 -11.51
CA ALA A 247 16.55 -6.31 -10.78
C ALA A 247 17.75 -5.65 -10.08
N ILE A 248 17.90 -4.32 -10.19
CA ILE A 248 19.09 -3.59 -9.73
C ILE A 248 18.88 -3.16 -8.28
N GLU A 249 19.76 -3.57 -7.35
CA GLU A 249 19.70 -3.39 -5.88
C GLU A 249 19.82 -1.94 -5.36
N ASN A 250 19.58 -0.94 -6.20
CA ASN A 250 19.82 0.45 -5.86
C ASN A 250 18.48 1.13 -5.50
N ASP A 251 18.49 2.19 -4.67
CA ASP A 251 17.34 3.05 -4.34
C ASP A 251 16.70 3.76 -5.55
N THR A 252 17.09 3.42 -6.79
CA THR A 252 16.72 4.08 -8.04
C THR A 252 15.35 3.68 -8.58
N ASP A 253 14.65 2.74 -7.92
CA ASP A 253 13.40 2.19 -8.43
C ASP A 253 12.20 3.15 -8.29
N LEU A 254 12.31 4.23 -7.51
CA LEU A 254 11.29 5.29 -7.51
C LEU A 254 11.27 6.01 -8.86
N LEU A 255 10.09 6.10 -9.48
CA LEU A 255 9.86 6.77 -10.75
C LEU A 255 9.19 8.14 -10.57
N PHE A 256 8.30 8.25 -9.59
CA PHE A 256 7.47 9.42 -9.35
C PHE A 256 6.96 9.44 -7.90
N ALA A 257 6.88 10.62 -7.30
CA ALA A 257 6.08 10.85 -6.09
C ALA A 257 5.32 12.16 -6.22
N HIS A 258 4.04 12.13 -5.89
CA HIS A 258 3.17 13.29 -5.73
C HIS A 258 2.83 13.43 -4.26
N LEU A 259 3.25 14.54 -3.67
CA LEU A 259 2.89 14.98 -2.32
C LEU A 259 2.10 16.28 -2.41
N PRO A 260 1.46 16.74 -1.33
CA PRO A 260 0.73 18.01 -1.35
C PRO A 260 1.62 19.15 -1.85
N HIS A 261 1.25 19.75 -2.97
CA HIS A 261 1.97 20.85 -3.61
C HIS A 261 3.40 20.55 -4.08
N LEU A 262 3.82 19.29 -4.12
CA LEU A 262 5.18 18.92 -4.47
C LEU A 262 5.22 17.62 -5.27
N ASP A 263 5.76 17.71 -6.48
CA ASP A 263 6.12 16.54 -7.27
C ASP A 263 7.63 16.28 -7.15
N PHE A 264 7.97 15.02 -6.97
CA PHE A 264 9.31 14.51 -7.07
C PHE A 264 9.38 13.52 -8.23
N GLN A 265 10.38 13.70 -9.08
CA GLN A 265 10.63 12.88 -10.25
C GLN A 265 12.06 12.40 -10.23
N ARG A 266 12.26 11.14 -10.57
CA ARG A 266 13.58 10.57 -10.77
C ARG A 266 13.68 10.06 -12.19
N ASP A 267 14.67 10.57 -12.91
CA ASP A 267 15.03 10.07 -14.23
C ASP A 267 16.15 9.04 -14.06
N VAL A 268 15.85 7.78 -14.38
CA VAL A 268 16.81 6.69 -14.38
C VAL A 268 17.49 6.66 -15.74
N ASN A 269 18.82 6.75 -15.78
CA ASN A 269 19.64 7.02 -16.98
C ASN A 269 19.45 8.43 -17.58
N PRO A 270 19.86 9.50 -16.86
CA PRO A 270 19.88 10.84 -17.44
C PRO A 270 20.78 10.86 -18.69
N LYS A 271 20.38 11.65 -19.70
CA LYS A 271 21.25 11.91 -20.85
C LYS A 271 22.51 12.62 -20.34
N ASP A 272 23.67 12.15 -20.79
CA ASP A 272 25.01 12.72 -20.56
C ASP A 272 25.54 12.64 -19.11
N GLY A 273 26.44 11.67 -18.83
CA GLY A 273 27.53 11.75 -17.84
C GLY A 273 27.23 12.08 -16.36
N GLU A 274 25.97 12.29 -15.96
CA GLU A 274 25.56 12.85 -14.66
C GLU A 274 25.28 11.79 -13.57
N GLY A 275 25.75 10.55 -13.74
CA GLY A 275 25.54 9.45 -12.79
C GLY A 275 24.29 8.61 -13.09
N ASP A 276 23.92 7.73 -12.15
CA ASP A 276 22.90 6.70 -12.37
C ASP A 276 21.46 7.23 -12.41
N PHE A 277 21.21 8.41 -11.79
CA PHE A 277 19.89 9.02 -11.72
C PHE A 277 19.94 10.54 -11.52
N ARG A 278 18.86 11.23 -11.90
CA ARG A 278 18.66 12.67 -11.66
C ARG A 278 17.32 12.94 -10.96
N ASP A 279 17.38 13.64 -9.83
CA ASP A 279 16.23 14.01 -9.01
C ASP A 279 15.71 15.41 -9.40
N HIS A 280 14.41 15.54 -9.60
CA HIS A 280 13.74 16.77 -9.99
C HIS A 280 12.56 17.06 -9.05
N PHE A 281 12.54 18.27 -8.48
CA PHE A 281 11.46 18.76 -7.64
C PHE A 281 10.66 19.85 -8.36
N THR A 282 9.34 19.73 -8.36
CA THR A 282 8.44 20.72 -8.96
C THR A 282 7.36 21.12 -7.96
N GLY A 283 7.25 22.42 -7.68
CA GLY A 283 6.14 22.96 -6.90
C GLY A 283 4.84 22.93 -7.72
N VAL A 284 3.75 22.47 -7.10
CA VAL A 284 2.44 22.29 -7.73
C VAL A 284 1.40 23.19 -7.06
N LYS A 285 0.66 23.96 -7.85
CA LYS A 285 -0.51 24.70 -7.34
C LYS A 285 -1.72 23.75 -7.36
N LEU A 286 -2.07 23.18 -6.21
CA LEU A 286 -3.30 22.39 -6.09
C LEU A 286 -4.51 23.33 -6.06
N GLY A 287 -5.53 23.01 -6.87
CA GLY A 287 -6.82 23.71 -6.89
C GLY A 287 -7.93 22.99 -6.10
N GLY A 288 -7.62 21.90 -5.39
CA GLY A 288 -8.58 21.09 -4.63
C GLY A 288 -7.95 19.83 -4.01
N SER A 289 -8.72 19.11 -3.19
CA SER A 289 -8.36 17.84 -2.52
C SER A 289 -8.14 16.70 -3.51
N TYR A 290 -7.06 15.92 -3.34
CA TYR A 290 -6.80 14.74 -4.17
C TYR A 290 -7.72 13.59 -3.74
N ARG A 291 -8.71 13.29 -4.59
CA ARG A 291 -9.58 12.12 -4.43
C ARG A 291 -9.41 11.20 -5.62
N GLN A 292 -8.99 9.96 -5.36
CA GLN A 292 -9.18 8.92 -6.35
C GLN A 292 -10.67 8.65 -6.50
N ARG A 293 -11.15 8.53 -7.74
CA ARG A 293 -12.40 7.83 -8.02
C ARG A 293 -12.02 6.45 -8.51
N ILE A 294 -11.96 5.45 -7.63
CA ILE A 294 -11.95 4.06 -8.10
C ILE A 294 -13.40 3.57 -8.05
N ARG A 295 -13.96 3.25 -9.21
CA ARG A 295 -14.94 2.17 -9.30
C ARG A 295 -14.12 0.89 -9.42
N SER A 296 -14.26 0.02 -8.42
CA SER A 296 -13.92 -1.40 -8.51
C SER A 296 -14.56 -2.02 -9.74
#